data_AF-A0A7S2YY09-F1
#
_entry.id   AF-A0A7S2YY09-F1
#
_cell.length_a   1.000
_cell.length_b   1.000
_cell.length_c   1.000
_cell.angle_alpha   90.00
_cell.angle_beta   90.00
_cell.angle_gamma   90.00
#
_symmetry.space_group_name_H-M   'P 1'
#
loop_
_entity.id
_entity.type
_entity.pdbx_description
1 polymer ?
#
loop_
_entity_poly.entity_id
_entity_poly.type
_entity_poly.pdbx_seq_one_letter_code
_entity_poly.pdbx_strand_id
1 'polypeptide(L)'
;TRVIHRVLDGVASLLSHTAEFKFMRGLGHCAQSTSAASLAAAEEAFFAAINGLATGSPDLVLGINQLKHELQGTAAGHSQPQALSKLDYYRTITLLFRRVGHLKGAVKFTLAAIAQAKGREEVETAAAETGKLWTTLFELFSDLGMWSEAYVTVLANPIAASSIAALRTLAIGLVENVSDLCALPLVGSRDDDANASAGVGKRKTKAFYLAEVENALLWHCDHISVEGHGVGNPYLPLYVFHTHNNKHASAAQVMWKYALRAREHMQENAEFRRALMIAFNSLSLSPEGFRWLLDHNGDVVTLDTIKQNLIDSSG
;
A
#
# COMPACT_ATOMS: atom_id res chain seq x y z
N THR A 1 58.90 -6.12 -6.43
CA THR A 1 57.70 -5.44 -6.98
C THR A 1 56.77 -6.38 -7.73
N ARG A 2 57.15 -7.04 -8.85
CA ARG A 2 56.22 -7.94 -9.60
C ARG A 2 55.67 -9.14 -8.81
N VAL A 3 56.47 -9.76 -7.94
CA VAL A 3 56.02 -10.87 -7.08
C VAL A 3 55.04 -10.36 -6.01
N ILE A 4 55.29 -9.17 -5.46
CA ILE A 4 54.41 -8.52 -4.48
C ILE A 4 53.06 -8.20 -5.13
N HIS A 5 53.05 -7.68 -6.37
CA HIS A 5 51.81 -7.46 -7.11
C HIS A 5 51.04 -8.77 -7.36
N ARG A 6 51.70 -9.86 -7.76
CA ARG A 6 50.99 -11.15 -7.93
C ARG A 6 50.44 -11.72 -6.63
N VAL A 7 51.14 -11.54 -5.52
CA VAL A 7 50.65 -11.96 -4.19
C VAL A 7 49.47 -11.08 -3.78
N LEU A 8 49.54 -9.77 -3.99
CA LEU A 8 48.43 -8.86 -3.72
C LEU A 8 47.22 -9.11 -4.62
N ASP A 9 47.43 -9.43 -5.91
CA ASP A 9 46.36 -9.80 -6.84
C ASP A 9 45.75 -11.15 -6.48
N GLY A 10 46.58 -12.11 -6.05
CA GLY A 10 46.12 -13.41 -5.55
C GLY A 10 45.31 -13.27 -4.27
N VAL A 11 45.78 -12.45 -3.32
CA VAL A 11 45.07 -12.15 -2.07
C VAL A 11 43.80 -11.35 -2.33
N ALA A 12 43.80 -10.39 -3.27
CA ALA A 12 42.61 -9.68 -3.69
C ALA A 12 41.59 -10.62 -4.33
N SER A 13 42.04 -11.61 -5.12
CA SER A 13 41.15 -12.63 -5.70
C SER A 13 40.55 -13.54 -4.62
N LEU A 14 41.33 -13.95 -3.61
CA LEU A 14 40.86 -14.75 -2.49
C LEU A 14 39.90 -13.98 -1.58
N LEU A 15 40.21 -12.72 -1.28
CA LEU A 15 39.37 -11.82 -0.50
C LEU A 15 38.09 -11.45 -1.26
N SER A 16 38.11 -11.40 -2.60
CA SER A 16 36.93 -11.08 -3.41
C SER A 16 35.77 -12.08 -3.23
N HIS A 17 36.08 -13.29 -2.77
CA HIS A 17 35.09 -14.35 -2.56
C HIS A 17 34.50 -14.36 -1.15
N THR A 18 35.08 -13.64 -0.18
CA THR A 18 34.59 -13.63 1.19
C THR A 18 33.29 -12.84 1.30
N ALA A 19 32.47 -13.18 2.29
CA ALA A 19 31.15 -12.57 2.44
C ALA A 19 31.23 -11.13 2.96
N GLU A 20 32.23 -10.83 3.78
CA GLU A 20 32.54 -9.50 4.29
C GLU A 20 32.91 -8.56 3.14
N PHE A 21 33.78 -9.02 2.24
CA PHE A 21 34.16 -8.24 1.06
C PHE A 21 32.95 -7.96 0.17
N LYS A 22 32.10 -8.96 -0.06
CA LYS A 22 30.85 -8.78 -0.84
C LYS A 22 29.91 -7.79 -0.17
N PHE A 23 29.76 -7.86 1.16
CA PHE A 23 28.96 -6.89 1.92
C PHE A 23 29.52 -5.46 1.80
N MET A 24 30.83 -5.29 2.00
CA MET A 24 31.50 -4.00 1.85
C MET A 24 31.42 -3.47 0.41
N ARG A 25 31.51 -4.35 -0.59
CA ARG A 25 31.31 -3.99 -2.00
C ARG A 25 29.88 -3.50 -2.25
N GLY A 26 28.88 -4.13 -1.64
CA GLY A 26 27.49 -3.68 -1.68
C GLY A 26 27.33 -2.26 -1.11
N LEU A 27 27.93 -2.00 0.05
CA LEU A 27 27.95 -0.66 0.65
C LEU A 27 28.68 0.37 -0.22
N GLY A 28 29.81 0.00 -0.81
CA GLY A 28 30.57 0.86 -1.73
C GLY A 28 29.75 1.27 -2.95
N HIS A 29 29.00 0.32 -3.52
CA HIS A 29 28.08 0.61 -4.63
C HIS A 29 26.90 1.49 -4.21
N CYS A 30 26.36 1.30 -3.01
CA CYS A 30 25.33 2.19 -2.44
C CYS A 30 25.86 3.61 -2.19
N ALA A 31 27.13 3.77 -1.82
CA ALA A 31 27.74 5.09 -1.66
C ALA A 31 27.96 5.80 -3.01
N GLN A 32 28.11 5.04 -4.09
CA GLN A 32 28.23 5.51 -5.47
C GLN A 32 26.85 5.57 -6.16
N SER A 33 25.77 5.87 -5.42
CA SER A 33 24.35 5.77 -5.83
C SER A 33 23.91 6.63 -7.03
N THR A 34 24.84 7.24 -7.76
CA THR A 34 24.56 8.06 -8.94
C THR A 34 24.08 7.27 -10.16
N SER A 35 24.20 5.93 -10.17
CA SER A 35 23.81 5.09 -11.31
C SER A 35 22.91 3.90 -10.91
N ALA A 36 21.88 3.63 -11.71
CA ALA A 36 21.05 2.44 -11.54
C ALA A 36 21.87 1.12 -11.65
N ALA A 37 22.97 1.13 -12.41
CA ALA A 37 23.84 -0.03 -12.56
C ALA A 37 24.64 -0.32 -11.28
N SER A 38 25.08 0.70 -10.53
CA SER A 38 25.78 0.50 -9.26
C SER A 38 24.81 -0.08 -8.22
N LEU A 39 23.58 0.43 -8.16
CA LEU A 39 22.55 -0.10 -7.26
C LEU A 39 22.17 -1.56 -7.58
N ALA A 40 22.09 -1.95 -8.85
CA ALA A 40 21.89 -3.35 -9.23
C ALA A 40 23.07 -4.24 -8.81
N ALA A 41 24.31 -3.77 -8.96
CA ALA A 41 25.49 -4.48 -8.48
C ALA A 41 25.55 -4.57 -6.94
N ALA A 42 24.99 -3.57 -6.24
CA ALA A 42 24.84 -3.61 -4.79
C ALA A 42 23.89 -4.72 -4.35
N GLU A 43 22.75 -4.88 -5.03
CA GLU A 43 21.79 -5.96 -4.75
C GLU A 43 22.46 -7.35 -4.84
N GLU A 44 23.16 -7.61 -5.95
CA GLU A 44 23.84 -8.89 -6.18
C GLU A 44 24.89 -9.15 -5.10
N ALA A 45 25.66 -8.13 -4.74
CA ALA A 45 26.68 -8.22 -3.71
C ALA A 45 26.09 -8.53 -2.32
N PHE A 46 24.96 -7.92 -1.95
CA PHE A 46 24.27 -8.23 -0.70
C PHE A 46 23.66 -9.64 -0.69
N PHE A 47 23.00 -10.07 -1.77
CA PHE A 47 22.52 -11.45 -1.86
C PHE A 47 23.65 -12.48 -1.80
N ALA A 48 24.81 -12.19 -2.38
CA ALA A 48 25.97 -13.07 -2.29
C ALA A 48 26.63 -13.08 -0.90
N ALA A 49 26.50 -11.99 -0.13
CA ALA A 49 27.04 -11.88 1.22
C ALA A 49 26.27 -12.70 2.27
N ILE A 50 24.98 -12.98 2.04
CA ILE A 50 24.17 -13.69 3.05
C ILE A 50 24.66 -15.12 3.35
N ASN A 51 25.34 -15.75 2.40
CA ASN A 51 25.93 -17.08 2.61
C ASN A 51 26.98 -17.05 3.73
N GLY A 52 27.65 -15.91 3.95
CA GLY A 52 28.59 -15.71 5.05
C GLY A 52 27.95 -15.68 6.43
N LEU A 53 26.66 -15.37 6.50
CA LEU A 53 25.92 -15.38 7.76
C LEU A 53 25.69 -16.83 8.24
N ALA A 54 25.54 -17.78 7.32
CA ALA A 54 25.44 -19.20 7.64
C ALA A 54 26.78 -19.81 8.04
N THR A 55 27.89 -19.27 7.53
CA THR A 55 29.25 -19.71 7.91
C THR A 55 29.74 -19.07 9.21
N GLY A 56 28.94 -18.21 9.85
CA GLY A 56 29.24 -17.67 11.18
C GLY A 56 30.37 -16.63 11.21
N SER A 57 30.55 -15.84 10.14
CA SER A 57 31.56 -14.78 10.13
C SER A 57 31.28 -13.70 11.19
N PRO A 58 32.18 -13.51 12.19
CA PRO A 58 31.97 -12.55 13.26
C PRO A 58 32.03 -11.10 12.76
N ASP A 59 32.93 -10.80 11.83
CA ASP A 59 33.13 -9.45 11.29
C ASP A 59 31.93 -8.98 10.48
N LEU A 60 31.31 -9.89 9.71
CA LEU A 60 30.08 -9.60 8.97
C LEU A 60 28.94 -9.27 9.93
N VAL A 61 28.77 -10.06 10.99
CA VAL A 61 27.72 -9.85 12.00
C VAL A 61 27.90 -8.50 12.71
N LEU A 62 29.14 -8.15 13.08
CA LEU A 62 29.47 -6.85 13.67
C LEU A 62 29.13 -5.70 12.72
N GLY A 63 29.57 -5.78 11.46
CA GLY A 63 29.31 -4.77 10.45
C GLY A 63 27.81 -4.55 10.20
N ILE A 64 27.01 -5.62 10.17
CA ILE A 64 25.56 -5.50 9.98
C ILE A 64 24.87 -4.91 11.22
N ASN A 65 25.28 -5.30 12.43
CA ASN A 65 24.72 -4.73 13.66
C ASN A 65 25.04 -3.23 13.76
N GLN A 66 26.26 -2.82 13.42
CA GLN A 66 26.64 -1.41 13.33
C GLN A 66 25.76 -0.65 12.34
N LEU A 67 25.62 -1.18 11.12
CA LEU A 67 24.75 -0.60 10.10
C LEU A 67 23.29 -0.49 10.59
N LYS A 68 22.77 -1.52 11.24
CA LYS A 68 21.41 -1.51 11.82
C LYS A 68 21.24 -0.37 12.83
N HIS A 69 22.21 -0.16 13.72
CA HIS A 69 22.17 0.92 14.69
C HIS A 69 22.16 2.30 14.02
N GLU A 70 23.00 2.51 13.00
CA GLU A 70 23.05 3.74 12.20
C GLU A 70 21.75 3.98 11.42
N LEU A 71 21.15 2.91 10.89
CA LEU A 71 19.87 2.95 10.18
C LEU A 71 18.66 3.16 11.11
N GLN A 72 18.83 2.96 12.41
CA GLN A 72 17.78 3.17 13.40
C GLN A 72 18.00 4.47 14.21
N GLY A 73 19.13 5.15 14.02
CA GLY A 73 19.48 6.35 14.79
C GLY A 73 19.78 6.04 16.26
N THR A 74 20.13 4.79 16.57
CA THR A 74 20.48 4.36 17.93
C THR A 74 21.99 4.35 18.08
N ALA A 75 22.51 4.82 19.22
CA ALA A 75 23.93 4.70 19.51
C ALA A 75 24.30 3.21 19.56
N ALA A 76 25.36 2.81 18.85
CA ALA A 76 25.95 1.49 18.98
C ALA A 76 26.54 1.36 20.38
N GLY A 77 25.70 0.98 21.36
CA GLY A 77 26.16 0.60 22.67
C GLY A 77 27.07 -0.62 22.54
N HIS A 78 28.03 -0.77 23.45
CA HIS A 78 28.95 -1.91 23.54
C HIS A 78 28.25 -3.23 23.94
N SER A 79 26.98 -3.42 23.56
CA SER A 79 26.25 -4.66 23.71
C SER A 79 26.91 -5.75 22.87
N GLN A 80 27.10 -6.92 23.49
CA GLN A 80 27.64 -8.12 22.84
C GLN A 80 26.96 -8.35 21.49
N PRO A 81 27.69 -8.87 20.48
CA PRO A 81 27.14 -9.14 19.16
C PRO A 81 25.91 -10.03 19.30
N GLN A 82 24.74 -9.43 19.10
CA GLN A 82 23.49 -10.16 19.12
C GLN A 82 23.50 -11.09 17.91
N ALA A 83 23.08 -12.35 18.13
CA ALA A 83 23.00 -13.34 17.05
C ALA A 83 22.11 -12.78 15.93
N LEU A 84 22.70 -12.51 14.77
CA LEU A 84 21.98 -11.93 13.65
C LEU A 84 21.26 -13.02 12.87
N SER A 85 19.93 -12.91 12.76
CA SER A 85 19.17 -13.82 11.92
C SER A 85 19.18 -13.37 10.45
N LYS A 86 18.96 -14.31 9.51
CA LYS A 86 18.76 -13.96 8.09
C LYS A 86 17.61 -12.97 7.89
N LEU A 87 16.59 -13.03 8.75
CA LEU A 87 15.47 -12.10 8.74
C LEU A 87 15.93 -10.67 9.10
N ASP A 88 16.74 -10.52 10.14
CA ASP A 88 17.30 -9.21 10.56
C ASP A 88 18.22 -8.62 9.50
N TYR A 89 18.98 -9.48 8.80
CA TYR A 89 19.79 -9.07 7.66
C TYR A 89 18.93 -8.44 6.57
N TYR A 90 17.90 -9.16 6.09
CA TYR A 90 17.03 -8.66 5.03
C TYR A 90 16.28 -7.39 5.42
N ARG A 91 15.86 -7.25 6.68
CA ARG A 91 15.24 -6.01 7.19
C ARG A 91 16.21 -4.85 7.18
N THR A 92 17.45 -5.06 7.62
CA THR A 92 18.50 -4.02 7.64
C THR A 92 18.82 -3.54 6.23
N ILE A 93 18.99 -4.46 5.27
CA ILE A 93 19.25 -4.11 3.86
C ILE A 93 18.04 -3.40 3.22
N THR A 94 16.82 -3.82 3.54
CA THR A 94 15.59 -3.12 3.08
C THR A 94 15.60 -1.66 3.53
N LEU A 95 15.91 -1.40 4.81
CA LEU A 95 16.01 -0.03 5.34
C LEU A 95 17.11 0.78 4.65
N LEU A 96 18.28 0.16 4.41
CA LEU A 96 19.37 0.79 3.66
C LEU A 96 18.91 1.23 2.27
N PHE A 97 18.30 0.33 1.51
CA PHE A 97 17.84 0.64 0.15
C PHE A 97 16.72 1.67 0.13
N ARG A 98 15.83 1.68 1.12
CA ARG A 98 14.82 2.74 1.28
C ARG A 98 15.48 4.10 1.50
N ARG A 99 16.53 4.18 2.33
CA ARG A 99 17.28 5.44 2.56
C ARG A 99 18.08 5.92 1.35
N VAL A 100 18.64 5.00 0.57
CA VAL A 100 19.39 5.33 -0.66
C VAL A 100 18.45 5.65 -1.84
N GLY A 101 17.13 5.45 -1.68
CA GLY A 101 16.13 5.70 -2.73
C GLY A 101 15.97 4.55 -3.73
N HIS A 102 16.60 3.40 -3.48
CA HIS A 102 16.53 2.24 -4.37
C HIS A 102 15.37 1.29 -4.00
N LEU A 103 14.14 1.76 -4.25
CA LEU A 103 12.93 1.07 -3.80
C LEU A 103 12.76 -0.33 -4.42
N LYS A 104 13.17 -0.53 -5.68
CA LYS A 104 13.11 -1.86 -6.34
C LYS A 104 13.99 -2.90 -5.63
N GLY A 105 15.17 -2.49 -5.15
CA GLY A 105 16.01 -3.33 -4.32
C GLY A 105 15.35 -3.62 -2.98
N ALA A 106 14.80 -2.60 -2.31
CA ALA A 106 14.09 -2.77 -1.05
C ALA A 106 12.93 -3.78 -1.15
N VAL A 107 12.19 -3.80 -2.26
CA VAL A 107 11.13 -4.79 -2.53
C VAL A 107 11.69 -6.22 -2.53
N LYS A 108 12.78 -6.48 -3.27
CA LYS A 108 13.39 -7.82 -3.34
C LYS A 108 13.83 -8.33 -1.96
N PHE A 109 14.45 -7.47 -1.16
CA PHE A 109 14.89 -7.82 0.19
C PHE A 109 13.71 -8.00 1.15
N THR A 110 12.63 -7.23 1.01
CA THR A 110 11.39 -7.41 1.78
C THR A 110 10.70 -8.73 1.45
N LEU A 111 10.61 -9.10 0.17
CA LEU A 111 10.08 -10.39 -0.26
C LEU A 111 10.91 -11.57 0.30
N ALA A 112 12.24 -11.44 0.29
CA ALA A 112 13.13 -12.43 0.89
C ALA A 112 12.91 -12.54 2.42
N ALA A 113 12.69 -11.41 3.11
CA ALA A 113 12.34 -11.38 4.53
C ALA A 113 11.00 -12.11 4.81
N ILE A 114 9.97 -11.86 4.00
CA ILE A 114 8.66 -12.54 4.11
C ILE A 114 8.81 -14.06 3.90
N ALA A 115 9.60 -14.47 2.90
CA ALA A 115 9.85 -15.89 2.65
C ALA A 115 10.54 -16.59 3.83
N GLN A 116 11.46 -15.89 4.53
CA GLN A 116 12.10 -16.41 5.74
C GLN A 116 11.13 -16.43 6.95
N ALA A 117 10.25 -15.44 7.08
CA ALA A 117 9.28 -15.36 8.17
C ALA A 117 8.23 -16.48 8.11
N LYS A 118 7.79 -16.87 6.90
CA LYS A 118 6.87 -18.02 6.70
C LYS A 118 7.43 -19.35 7.22
N GLY A 119 8.75 -19.50 7.28
CA GLY A 119 9.39 -20.70 7.84
C GLY A 119 9.37 -20.75 9.38
N ARG A 120 8.83 -19.72 10.06
CA ARG A 120 8.87 -19.55 11.54
C ARG A 120 7.48 -19.39 12.17
N GLU A 121 6.41 -19.81 11.48
CA GLU A 121 5.00 -19.54 11.81
C GLU A 121 4.48 -20.06 13.18
N GLU A 122 5.31 -20.67 14.02
CA GLU A 122 4.87 -21.31 15.27
C GLU A 122 4.72 -20.35 16.48
N VAL A 123 5.02 -19.04 16.36
CA VAL A 123 5.00 -18.10 17.50
C VAL A 123 4.13 -16.87 17.23
N GLU A 124 3.29 -16.44 18.18
CA GLU A 124 2.43 -15.24 18.04
C GLU A 124 3.20 -13.95 17.71
N THR A 125 4.45 -13.82 18.18
CA THR A 125 5.34 -12.72 17.80
C THR A 125 5.66 -12.71 16.31
N ALA A 126 5.71 -13.88 15.67
CA ALA A 126 5.94 -14.02 14.23
C ALA A 126 4.77 -13.47 13.42
N ALA A 127 3.53 -13.50 13.93
CA ALA A 127 2.39 -12.90 13.26
C ALA A 127 2.53 -11.36 13.22
N ALA A 128 2.80 -10.71 14.35
CA ALA A 128 3.00 -9.26 14.38
C ALA A 128 4.16 -8.80 13.50
N GLU A 129 5.26 -9.56 13.48
CA GLU A 129 6.40 -9.27 12.60
C GLU A 129 6.08 -9.46 11.13
N THR A 130 5.36 -10.52 10.77
CA THR A 130 4.89 -10.77 9.41
C THR A 130 4.02 -9.62 8.93
N GLY A 131 3.12 -9.10 9.76
CA GLY A 131 2.28 -7.94 9.45
C GLY A 131 3.09 -6.71 9.08
N LYS A 132 4.13 -6.40 9.86
CA LYS A 132 5.01 -5.26 9.58
C LYS A 132 5.73 -5.40 8.25
N LEU A 133 6.17 -6.61 7.89
CA LEU A 133 6.82 -6.88 6.60
C LEU A 133 5.84 -6.69 5.43
N TRP A 134 4.61 -7.17 5.55
CA TRP A 134 3.58 -6.95 4.52
C TRP A 134 3.20 -5.48 4.38
N THR A 135 3.06 -4.75 5.48
CA THR A 135 2.85 -3.29 5.44
C THR A 135 4.02 -2.59 4.75
N THR A 136 5.27 -2.96 5.07
CA THR A 136 6.46 -2.40 4.41
C THR A 136 6.46 -2.69 2.91
N LEU A 137 6.09 -3.90 2.50
CA LEU A 137 6.03 -4.28 1.10
C LEU A 137 4.96 -3.46 0.34
N PHE A 138 3.78 -3.29 0.96
CA PHE A 138 2.71 -2.45 0.43
C PHE A 138 3.15 -0.99 0.26
N GLU A 139 3.80 -0.40 1.27
CA GLU A 139 4.35 0.95 1.19
C GLU A 139 5.34 1.07 0.03
N LEU A 140 6.26 0.12 -0.13
CA LEU A 140 7.25 0.15 -1.20
C LEU A 140 6.64 0.09 -2.61
N PHE A 141 5.60 -0.72 -2.83
CA PHE A 141 4.90 -0.73 -4.12
C PHE A 141 4.08 0.54 -4.36
N SER A 142 3.51 1.10 -3.30
CA SER A 142 2.80 2.38 -3.36
C SER A 142 3.76 3.53 -3.71
N ASP A 143 4.93 3.57 -3.08
CA ASP A 143 5.99 4.56 -3.34
C ASP A 143 6.55 4.43 -4.79
N LEU A 144 6.48 3.23 -5.38
CA LEU A 144 6.86 2.98 -6.78
C LEU A 144 5.75 3.30 -7.81
N GLY A 145 4.54 3.64 -7.37
CA GLY A 145 3.37 3.82 -8.23
C GLY A 145 2.87 2.52 -8.88
N MET A 146 3.26 1.36 -8.33
CA MET A 146 2.89 0.03 -8.83
C MET A 146 1.60 -0.45 -8.15
N TRP A 147 0.47 0.16 -8.51
CA TRP A 147 -0.82 -0.02 -7.83
C TRP A 147 -1.39 -1.43 -7.91
N SER A 148 -1.20 -2.11 -9.04
CA SER A 148 -1.65 -3.49 -9.23
C SER A 148 -0.91 -4.44 -8.29
N GLU A 149 0.40 -4.26 -8.17
CA GLU A 149 1.24 -5.04 -7.27
C GLU A 149 0.96 -4.71 -5.81
N ALA A 150 0.77 -3.43 -5.47
CA ALA A 150 0.32 -3.01 -4.14
C ALA A 150 -1.00 -3.70 -3.75
N TYR A 151 -1.97 -3.77 -4.67
CA TYR A 151 -3.22 -4.49 -4.44
C TYR A 151 -3.00 -6.00 -4.23
N VAL A 152 -2.13 -6.63 -5.03
CA VAL A 152 -1.77 -8.06 -4.84
C VAL A 152 -1.15 -8.29 -3.45
N THR A 153 -0.36 -7.35 -2.92
CA THR A 153 0.17 -7.47 -1.55
C THR A 153 -0.90 -7.40 -0.48
N VAL A 154 -1.94 -6.56 -0.68
CA VAL A 154 -3.11 -6.52 0.21
C VAL A 154 -3.81 -7.88 0.23
N LEU A 155 -4.03 -8.48 -0.95
CA LEU A 155 -4.67 -9.79 -1.06
C LEU A 155 -3.84 -10.93 -0.44
N ALA A 156 -2.51 -10.87 -0.60
CA ALA A 156 -1.60 -11.91 -0.12
C ALA A 156 -1.28 -11.81 1.38
N ASN A 157 -1.62 -10.68 2.03
CA ASN A 157 -1.35 -10.45 3.44
C ASN A 157 -2.18 -11.40 4.33
N PRO A 158 -1.54 -12.28 5.12
CA PRO A 158 -2.25 -13.22 5.98
C PRO A 158 -2.99 -12.55 7.15
N ILE A 159 -2.66 -11.29 7.46
CA ILE A 159 -3.19 -10.57 8.62
C ILE A 159 -4.31 -9.64 8.19
N ALA A 160 -5.54 -10.01 8.58
CA ALA A 160 -6.74 -9.29 8.17
C ALA A 160 -6.70 -7.79 8.53
N ALA A 161 -6.33 -7.43 9.77
CA ALA A 161 -6.28 -6.04 10.20
C ALA A 161 -5.30 -5.19 9.37
N SER A 162 -4.09 -5.71 9.11
CA SER A 162 -3.07 -5.05 8.30
C SER A 162 -3.51 -4.95 6.83
N SER A 163 -4.14 -6.00 6.28
CA SER A 163 -4.68 -5.98 4.91
C SER A 163 -5.75 -4.91 4.70
N ILE A 164 -6.68 -4.76 5.67
CA ILE A 164 -7.78 -3.78 5.58
C ILE A 164 -7.23 -2.36 5.68
N ALA A 165 -6.30 -2.12 6.62
CA ALA A 165 -5.65 -0.83 6.75
C ALA A 165 -4.92 -0.45 5.44
N ALA A 166 -4.14 -1.37 4.88
CA ALA A 166 -3.43 -1.14 3.61
C ALA A 166 -4.40 -0.89 2.45
N LEU A 167 -5.52 -1.60 2.37
CA LEU A 167 -6.55 -1.36 1.37
C LEU A 167 -7.14 0.05 1.48
N ARG A 168 -7.50 0.49 2.69
CA ARG A 168 -8.05 1.83 2.90
C ARG A 168 -7.07 2.89 2.44
N THR A 169 -5.79 2.73 2.77
CA THR A 169 -4.71 3.61 2.30
C THR A 169 -4.57 3.58 0.78
N LEU A 170 -4.65 2.41 0.15
CA LEU A 170 -4.60 2.27 -1.31
C LEU A 170 -5.78 2.99 -1.97
N ALA A 171 -7.00 2.77 -1.48
CA ALA A 171 -8.21 3.39 -2.01
C ALA A 171 -8.12 4.91 -1.93
N ILE A 172 -7.69 5.46 -0.79
CA ILE A 172 -7.51 6.90 -0.59
C ILE A 172 -6.39 7.45 -1.50
N GLY A 173 -5.26 6.75 -1.62
CA GLY A 173 -4.15 7.17 -2.50
C GLY A 173 -4.52 7.18 -3.98
N LEU A 174 -5.49 6.36 -4.39
CA LEU A 174 -5.99 6.29 -5.77
C LEU A 174 -7.19 7.21 -6.06
N VAL A 175 -7.64 8.01 -5.11
CA VAL A 175 -8.76 8.97 -5.30
C VAL A 175 -8.45 9.94 -6.46
N GLU A 176 -7.20 10.38 -6.58
CA GLU A 176 -6.78 11.28 -7.66
C GLU A 176 -6.67 10.55 -9.02
N ASN A 177 -6.46 9.24 -9.02
CA ASN A 177 -6.26 8.40 -10.22
C ASN A 177 -7.35 7.32 -10.31
N VAL A 178 -8.60 7.75 -10.47
CA VAL A 178 -9.78 6.86 -10.48
C VAL A 178 -9.72 5.78 -11.56
N SER A 179 -9.04 6.04 -12.68
CA SER A 179 -8.83 5.02 -13.73
C SER A 179 -8.12 3.78 -13.20
N ASP A 180 -7.10 3.98 -12.38
CA ASP A 180 -6.30 2.89 -11.80
C ASP A 180 -7.11 2.17 -10.72
N LEU A 181 -7.90 2.90 -9.93
CA LEU A 181 -8.83 2.33 -8.97
C LEU A 181 -9.88 1.42 -9.63
N CYS A 182 -10.45 1.88 -10.75
CA CYS A 182 -11.43 1.13 -11.54
C CYS A 182 -10.83 -0.08 -12.27
N ALA A 183 -9.53 -0.05 -12.57
CA ALA A 183 -8.82 -1.16 -13.19
C ALA A 183 -8.51 -2.31 -12.21
N LEU A 184 -8.57 -2.05 -10.90
CA LEU A 184 -8.39 -3.10 -9.89
C LEU A 184 -9.55 -4.09 -9.94
N PRO A 185 -9.29 -5.42 -9.81
CA PRO A 185 -10.33 -6.43 -9.82
C PRO A 185 -11.09 -6.47 -8.48
N LEU A 186 -11.85 -5.42 -8.19
CA LEU A 186 -12.61 -5.21 -6.97
C LEU A 186 -13.94 -5.97 -7.03
N VAL A 187 -13.92 -7.26 -6.69
CA VAL A 187 -15.13 -8.11 -6.66
C VAL A 187 -15.46 -8.55 -5.23
N GLY A 188 -16.74 -8.52 -4.85
CA GLY A 188 -17.30 -9.20 -3.66
C GLY A 188 -17.61 -8.35 -2.40
N SER A 189 -18.51 -8.88 -1.54
CA SER A 189 -18.80 -8.40 -0.17
C SER A 189 -18.25 -9.40 0.85
N ARG A 190 -17.75 -8.93 2.00
CA ARG A 190 -17.16 -9.77 3.07
C ARG A 190 -18.22 -10.30 4.06
N ASP A 191 -19.49 -10.28 3.69
CA ASP A 191 -20.53 -10.88 4.51
C ASP A 191 -20.60 -12.37 4.21
N ASP A 192 -19.79 -13.19 4.90
CA ASP A 192 -20.09 -14.61 5.19
C ASP A 192 -19.02 -15.29 6.10
N ASP A 193 -18.57 -14.61 7.17
CA ASP A 193 -17.79 -15.28 8.23
C ASP A 193 -18.66 -15.72 9.44
N ALA A 194 -19.98 -15.49 9.43
CA ALA A 194 -20.87 -15.89 10.53
C ALA A 194 -21.48 -17.30 10.40
N ASN A 195 -21.56 -17.88 9.19
CA ASN A 195 -22.19 -19.19 8.95
C ASN A 195 -21.25 -20.29 8.40
N ALA A 196 -19.93 -20.04 8.33
CA ALA A 196 -18.96 -21.03 7.89
C ALA A 196 -18.52 -21.97 9.04
N SER A 197 -19.49 -22.60 9.71
CA SER A 197 -19.26 -23.61 10.75
C SER A 197 -19.66 -25.02 10.31
N ALA A 198 -19.34 -25.43 9.08
CA ALA A 198 -19.34 -26.86 8.71
C ALA A 198 -18.64 -27.07 7.35
N GLY A 199 -17.46 -27.70 7.34
CA GLY A 199 -16.93 -28.28 6.10
C GLY A 199 -15.42 -28.16 5.89
N VAL A 200 -14.74 -29.24 6.27
CA VAL A 200 -13.37 -29.65 5.94
C VAL A 200 -12.83 -29.15 4.59
N GLY A 201 -11.65 -28.50 4.62
CA GLY A 201 -10.58 -28.76 3.64
C GLY A 201 -10.55 -28.02 2.29
N LYS A 202 -11.27 -26.90 2.09
CA LYS A 202 -11.12 -26.10 0.86
C LYS A 202 -10.42 -24.76 1.11
N ARG A 203 -9.41 -24.44 0.29
CA ARG A 203 -8.64 -23.19 0.32
C ARG A 203 -9.58 -22.00 0.42
N LYS A 204 -9.44 -21.22 1.49
CA LYS A 204 -10.13 -19.95 1.70
C LYS A 204 -9.67 -18.95 0.64
N THR A 205 -10.30 -18.91 -0.53
CA THR A 205 -10.15 -17.80 -1.48
C THR A 205 -10.86 -16.59 -0.89
N LYS A 206 -10.12 -15.83 -0.10
CA LYS A 206 -10.52 -14.51 0.38
C LYS A 206 -10.29 -13.52 -0.77
N ALA A 207 -11.36 -12.95 -1.32
CA ALA A 207 -11.28 -11.79 -2.18
C ALA A 207 -12.55 -10.98 -1.95
N PHE A 208 -12.50 -10.01 -1.02
CA PHE A 208 -13.70 -9.30 -0.57
C PHE A 208 -13.35 -7.89 -0.08
N TYR A 209 -13.49 -6.86 -0.92
CA TYR A 209 -13.05 -5.51 -0.55
C TYR A 209 -13.86 -4.35 -1.17
N LEU A 210 -14.90 -4.59 -1.99
CA LEU A 210 -15.62 -3.50 -2.65
C LEU A 210 -16.31 -2.56 -1.65
N ALA A 211 -17.06 -3.12 -0.70
CA ALA A 211 -17.71 -2.31 0.34
C ALA A 211 -16.70 -1.57 1.22
N GLU A 212 -15.54 -2.18 1.47
CA GLU A 212 -14.47 -1.56 2.28
C GLU A 212 -13.82 -0.39 1.55
N VAL A 213 -13.59 -0.52 0.23
CA VAL A 213 -13.13 0.57 -0.63
C VAL A 213 -14.17 1.69 -0.67
N GLU A 214 -15.44 1.35 -0.88
CA GLU A 214 -16.55 2.33 -0.89
C GLU A 214 -16.63 3.10 0.44
N ASN A 215 -16.52 2.40 1.57
CA ASN A 215 -16.51 3.01 2.89
C ASN A 215 -15.28 3.90 3.12
N ALA A 216 -14.10 3.47 2.66
CA ALA A 216 -12.87 4.26 2.78
C ALA A 216 -12.94 5.55 1.97
N LEU A 217 -13.46 5.47 0.74
CA LEU A 217 -13.64 6.63 -0.14
C LEU A 217 -14.70 7.57 0.41
N LEU A 218 -15.83 7.04 0.88
CA LEU A 218 -16.88 7.86 1.49
C LEU A 218 -16.37 8.58 2.74
N TRP A 219 -15.67 7.86 3.63
CA TRP A 219 -15.04 8.47 4.80
C TRP A 219 -14.08 9.59 4.39
N HIS A 220 -13.28 9.38 3.35
CA HIS A 220 -12.36 10.41 2.85
C HIS A 220 -13.11 11.65 2.32
N CYS A 221 -14.15 11.48 1.50
CA CYS A 221 -14.96 12.58 1.01
C CYS A 221 -15.62 13.38 2.14
N ASP A 222 -16.13 12.71 3.17
CA ASP A 222 -16.78 13.36 4.32
C ASP A 222 -15.80 14.21 5.15
N HIS A 223 -14.53 13.85 5.20
CA HIS A 223 -13.50 14.55 5.99
C HIS A 223 -12.69 15.59 5.20
N ILE A 224 -12.82 15.63 3.86
CA ILE A 224 -12.25 16.70 3.05
C ILE A 224 -13.10 17.96 3.14
N SER A 225 -12.47 19.11 3.33
CA SER A 225 -13.15 20.41 3.30
C SER A 225 -13.70 20.71 1.90
N VAL A 226 -14.99 21.03 1.84
CA VAL A 226 -15.67 21.53 0.63
C VAL A 226 -15.34 23.01 0.41
N GLU A 227 -14.94 23.71 1.46
CA GLU A 227 -14.62 25.14 1.47
C GLU A 227 -13.19 25.39 0.97
N GLY A 228 -13.03 25.52 -0.34
CA GLY A 228 -11.77 25.93 -0.96
C GLY A 228 -11.98 26.39 -2.39
N HIS A 229 -11.73 27.67 -2.67
CA HIS A 229 -11.69 28.16 -4.06
C HIS A 229 -10.61 27.39 -4.84
N GLY A 230 -11.05 26.55 -5.79
CA GLY A 230 -10.17 25.75 -6.65
C GLY A 230 -10.04 24.27 -6.27
N VAL A 231 -10.61 23.84 -5.13
CA VAL A 231 -10.75 22.41 -4.82
C VAL A 231 -12.01 21.92 -5.54
N GLY A 232 -11.82 21.08 -6.57
CA GLY A 232 -12.95 20.49 -7.31
C GLY A 232 -13.86 19.65 -6.40
N ASN A 233 -14.99 19.16 -6.93
CA ASN A 233 -15.94 18.34 -6.17
C ASN A 233 -15.25 17.09 -5.55
N PRO A 234 -15.17 16.99 -4.19
CA PRO A 234 -14.45 15.91 -3.52
C PRO A 234 -15.16 14.54 -3.63
N TYR A 235 -16.45 14.52 -3.98
CA TYR A 235 -17.22 13.31 -4.19
C TYR A 235 -17.18 12.83 -5.66
N LEU A 236 -16.58 13.62 -6.57
CA LEU A 236 -16.49 13.27 -7.99
C LEU A 236 -15.74 11.95 -8.23
N PRO A 237 -14.60 11.66 -7.56
CA PRO A 237 -13.93 10.37 -7.71
C PRO A 237 -14.81 9.17 -7.35
N LEU A 238 -15.53 9.25 -6.24
CA LEU A 238 -16.44 8.21 -5.77
C LEU A 238 -17.63 8.03 -6.72
N TYR A 239 -18.14 9.12 -7.29
CA TYR A 239 -19.18 9.08 -8.33
C TYR A 239 -18.72 8.35 -9.59
N VAL A 240 -17.51 8.67 -10.10
CA VAL A 240 -16.94 8.02 -11.28
C VAL A 240 -16.74 6.53 -11.00
N PHE A 241 -16.25 6.20 -9.81
CA PHE A 241 -16.08 4.81 -9.36
C PHE A 241 -17.39 4.01 -9.36
N HIS A 242 -18.46 4.56 -8.79
CA HIS A 242 -19.77 3.89 -8.80
C HIS A 242 -20.37 3.78 -10.22
N THR A 243 -20.18 4.80 -11.05
CA THR A 243 -20.66 4.80 -12.44
C THR A 243 -19.95 3.71 -13.25
N HIS A 244 -18.64 3.56 -13.08
CA HIS A 244 -17.86 2.49 -13.73
C HIS A 244 -18.32 1.09 -13.29
N ASN A 245 -18.71 0.93 -12.03
CA ASN A 245 -19.23 -0.32 -11.48
C ASN A 245 -20.73 -0.54 -11.74
N ASN A 246 -21.38 0.27 -12.60
CA ASN A 246 -22.82 0.23 -12.90
C ASN A 246 -23.73 0.40 -11.66
N LYS A 247 -23.23 0.99 -10.58
CA LYS A 247 -23.99 1.28 -9.35
C LYS A 247 -24.59 2.67 -9.41
N HIS A 248 -25.51 2.89 -10.35
CA HIS A 248 -26.08 4.22 -10.62
C HIS A 248 -26.87 4.81 -9.45
N ALA A 249 -27.56 3.98 -8.66
CA ALA A 249 -28.24 4.43 -7.44
C ALA A 249 -27.25 4.96 -6.38
N SER A 250 -26.14 4.24 -6.15
CA SER A 250 -25.08 4.67 -5.23
C SER A 250 -24.37 5.94 -5.72
N ALA A 251 -24.13 6.05 -7.03
CA ALA A 251 -23.58 7.25 -7.65
C ALA A 251 -24.49 8.48 -7.41
N ALA A 252 -25.81 8.30 -7.58
CA ALA A 252 -26.80 9.34 -7.30
C ALA A 252 -26.84 9.72 -5.81
N GLN A 253 -26.75 8.74 -4.90
CA GLN A 253 -26.71 8.99 -3.46
C GLN A 253 -25.51 9.84 -3.05
N VAL A 254 -24.34 9.54 -3.61
CA VAL A 254 -23.09 10.27 -3.33
C VAL A 254 -23.18 11.72 -3.81
N MET A 255 -23.74 11.95 -5.00
CA MET A 255 -23.95 13.31 -5.52
C MET A 255 -25.05 14.07 -4.76
N TRP A 256 -26.09 13.38 -4.28
CA TRP A 256 -27.10 13.96 -3.40
C TRP A 256 -26.50 14.45 -2.08
N LYS A 257 -25.66 13.63 -1.42
CA LYS A 257 -24.93 14.02 -0.21
C LYS A 257 -24.05 15.24 -0.44
N TYR A 258 -23.33 15.27 -1.57
CA TYR A 258 -22.52 16.44 -1.94
C TYR A 258 -23.39 17.69 -2.15
N ALA A 259 -24.54 17.58 -2.82
CA ALA A 259 -25.44 18.71 -3.03
C ALA A 259 -25.89 19.32 -1.70
N LEU A 260 -26.31 18.49 -0.73
CA LEU A 260 -26.70 18.98 0.60
C LEU A 260 -25.55 19.71 1.31
N ARG A 261 -24.34 19.15 1.26
CA ARG A 261 -23.15 19.76 1.86
C ARG A 261 -22.73 21.05 1.15
N ALA A 262 -22.85 21.10 -0.18
CA ALA A 262 -22.60 22.32 -0.95
C ALA A 262 -23.61 23.42 -0.61
N ARG A 263 -24.89 23.08 -0.37
CA ARG A 263 -25.92 24.04 0.05
C ARG A 263 -25.62 24.66 1.42
N GLU A 264 -25.04 23.89 2.33
CA GLU A 264 -24.71 24.35 3.69
C GLU A 264 -23.44 25.22 3.72
N HIS A 265 -22.43 24.87 2.93
CA HIS A 265 -21.09 25.45 3.02
C HIS A 265 -20.71 26.41 1.88
N MET A 266 -21.43 26.38 0.75
CA MET A 266 -21.15 27.24 -0.42
C MET A 266 -22.31 28.21 -0.67
N GLN A 267 -21.99 29.49 -0.90
CA GLN A 267 -22.96 30.52 -1.29
C GLN A 267 -23.38 30.40 -2.77
N GLU A 268 -22.66 29.64 -3.58
CA GLU A 268 -22.92 29.50 -5.01
C GLU A 268 -23.97 28.40 -5.28
N ASN A 269 -25.18 28.82 -5.63
CA ASN A 269 -26.26 27.93 -6.10
C ASN A 269 -25.89 27.09 -7.35
N ALA A 270 -24.82 27.46 -8.06
CA ALA A 270 -24.39 26.79 -9.28
C ALA A 270 -23.89 25.36 -9.03
N GLU A 271 -23.02 25.14 -8.03
CA GLU A 271 -22.48 23.81 -7.72
C GLU A 271 -23.55 22.90 -7.08
N PHE A 272 -24.42 23.46 -6.25
CA PHE A 272 -25.60 22.76 -5.74
C PHE A 272 -26.47 22.23 -6.89
N ARG A 273 -26.83 23.10 -7.84
CA ARG A 273 -27.65 22.74 -9.00
C ARG A 273 -26.95 21.72 -9.88
N ARG A 274 -25.64 21.85 -10.09
CA ARG A 274 -24.83 20.90 -10.87
C ARG A 274 -24.84 19.52 -10.24
N ALA A 275 -24.63 19.43 -8.92
CA ALA A 275 -24.68 18.18 -8.17
C ALA A 275 -26.07 17.52 -8.25
N LEU A 276 -27.15 18.30 -8.10
CA LEU A 276 -28.53 17.82 -8.26
C LEU A 276 -28.81 17.27 -9.67
N MET A 277 -28.35 17.96 -10.72
CA MET A 277 -28.49 17.49 -12.10
C MET A 277 -27.79 16.14 -12.31
N ILE A 278 -26.58 15.98 -11.78
CA ILE A 278 -25.83 14.72 -11.89
C ILE A 278 -26.53 13.60 -11.11
N ALA A 279 -27.03 13.90 -9.90
CA ALA A 279 -27.77 12.94 -9.08
C ALA A 279 -29.07 12.49 -9.79
N PHE A 280 -29.83 13.44 -10.35
CA PHE A 280 -31.06 13.15 -11.11
C PHE A 280 -30.79 12.25 -12.33
N ASN A 281 -29.79 12.60 -13.13
CA ASN A 281 -29.42 11.83 -14.32
C ASN A 281 -28.99 10.41 -13.94
N SER A 282 -28.21 10.27 -12.88
CA SER A 282 -27.72 8.96 -12.40
C SER A 282 -28.85 8.11 -11.85
N LEU A 283 -29.78 8.69 -11.10
CA LEU A 283 -30.95 7.97 -10.59
C LEU A 283 -31.90 7.56 -11.72
N SER A 284 -32.03 8.38 -12.77
CA SER A 284 -32.83 8.07 -13.96
C SER A 284 -32.30 6.84 -14.71
N LEU A 285 -30.98 6.64 -14.71
CA LEU A 285 -30.30 5.46 -15.29
C LEU A 285 -30.46 4.19 -14.44
N SER A 286 -30.88 4.32 -13.17
CA SER A 286 -31.14 3.18 -12.29
C SER A 286 -32.43 2.43 -12.69
N PRO A 287 -32.49 1.09 -12.52
CA PRO A 287 -33.73 0.33 -12.72
C PRO A 287 -34.85 0.83 -11.80
N GLU A 288 -36.09 0.70 -12.23
CA GLU A 288 -37.25 1.35 -11.57
C GLU A 288 -37.41 1.01 -10.08
N GLY A 289 -37.08 -0.23 -9.68
CA GLY A 289 -37.11 -0.66 -8.27
C GLY A 289 -36.03 -0.05 -7.37
N PHE A 290 -35.03 0.61 -7.94
CA PHE A 290 -33.90 1.24 -7.24
C PHE A 290 -33.83 2.76 -7.48
N ARG A 291 -34.95 3.39 -7.87
CA ARG A 291 -35.07 4.85 -8.08
C ARG A 291 -35.43 5.61 -6.80
N TRP A 292 -34.75 5.27 -5.72
CA TRP A 292 -34.93 5.92 -4.43
C TRP A 292 -33.57 6.09 -3.76
N LEU A 293 -33.42 7.17 -3.00
CA LEU A 293 -32.23 7.50 -2.23
C LEU A 293 -32.61 7.63 -0.76
N LEU A 294 -31.62 7.51 0.13
CA LEU A 294 -31.78 7.80 1.55
C LEU A 294 -31.15 9.15 1.87
N ASP A 295 -31.92 10.01 2.52
CA ASP A 295 -31.41 11.25 3.08
C ASP A 295 -30.65 11.00 4.40
N HIS A 296 -29.96 12.04 4.90
CA HIS A 296 -29.28 12.04 6.21
C HIS A 296 -30.23 11.68 7.38
N ASN A 297 -31.52 11.98 7.25
CA ASN A 297 -32.55 11.64 8.23
C ASN A 297 -33.14 10.23 8.04
N GLY A 298 -32.69 9.48 7.03
CA GLY A 298 -33.25 8.19 6.65
C GLY A 298 -34.53 8.27 5.81
N ASP A 299 -34.95 9.48 5.43
CA ASP A 299 -36.12 9.69 4.58
C ASP A 299 -35.85 9.24 3.14
N VAL A 300 -36.88 8.69 2.51
CA VAL A 300 -36.82 8.20 1.13
C VAL A 300 -36.98 9.39 0.18
N VAL A 301 -35.91 9.72 -0.54
CA VAL A 301 -35.92 10.75 -1.59
C VAL A 301 -36.15 10.08 -2.92
N THR A 302 -37.24 10.43 -3.60
CA THR A 302 -37.56 9.92 -4.93
C THR A 302 -37.09 10.87 -6.02
N LEU A 303 -37.14 10.40 -7.26
CA LEU A 303 -36.79 11.18 -8.44
C LEU A 303 -37.61 12.47 -8.56
N ASP A 304 -38.89 12.45 -8.14
CA ASP A 304 -39.76 13.63 -8.14
C ASP A 304 -39.33 14.67 -7.10
N THR A 305 -38.86 14.23 -5.93
CA THR A 305 -38.31 15.12 -4.90
C THR A 305 -37.05 15.83 -5.40
N ILE A 306 -36.15 15.13 -6.10
CA ILE A 306 -34.95 15.74 -6.69
C ILE A 306 -35.35 16.75 -7.78
N LYS A 307 -36.33 16.40 -8.62
CA LYS A 307 -36.86 17.28 -9.67
C LYS A 307 -37.47 18.56 -9.09
N GLN A 308 -38.21 18.46 -7.99
CA GLN A 308 -38.78 19.63 -7.32
C GLN A 308 -37.69 20.57 -6.79
N ASN A 309 -36.68 20.03 -6.10
CA ASN A 309 -35.53 20.82 -5.63
C ASN A 309 -34.75 21.50 -6.77
N LEU A 310 -34.68 20.86 -7.94
CA LEU A 310 -34.06 21.44 -9.13
C LEU A 310 -34.87 22.63 -9.68
N ILE A 311 -36.21 22.55 -9.63
CA ILE A 311 -37.10 23.65 -10.03
C ILE A 311 -36.96 24.80 -9.05
N ASP A 312 -36.98 24.51 -7.75
CA ASP A 312 -36.92 25.51 -6.68
C ASP A 312 -35.56 26.24 -6.65
N SER A 313 -34.48 25.58 -7.06
CA SER A 313 -33.15 26.20 -7.20
C SER A 313 -32.93 26.98 -8.49
N SER A 314 -33.92 26.99 -9.40
CA SER A 314 -33.88 27.70 -10.67
C SER A 314 -34.62 29.05 -10.69
N GLY A 315 -35.42 29.32 -9.66
CA GLY A 315 -36.09 30.61 -9.42
C GLY A 315 -35.28 31.51 -8.50
#